data_AF-A0A2J6HI29-F1
#
_entry.id   AF-A0A2J6HI29-F1
#
_cell.length_a   1.000
_cell.length_b   1.000
_cell.length_c   1.000
_cell.angle_alpha   90.00
_cell.angle_beta   90.00
_cell.angle_gamma   90.00
#
_symmetry.space_group_name_H-M   'P 1'
#
loop_
_entity.id
_entity.type
_entity.pdbx_description
1 polymer ?
#
loop_
_entity_poly.entity_id
_entity_poly.type
_entity_poly.pdbx_seq_one_letter_code
_entity_poly.pdbx_strand_id
1 'polypeptide(L)'
;MNFKPLFFTLTILLSFSHFQLKAQITVDNTLTPTQLVQDVLLGAGISVSNVTFSGGADQRGTFTGTSNIGISDGIILATGDINVAIGPNSSTSESLGGGTSGDNDLASLVGNTTYDAAVLEFDFIPSADTVRFFYVFGSEEYPEYVCSEFNDVFAFFLSGPNPAGGNYVNENIAKIPGTTIPVAINSINPGVTGSFGTVGGCTSLAYSSLYVDNTGGTTIEYDGFTTVLEASALVTACETYHIKIAIADVMDGAFDSGVFLQAKSFSSPAVDISAVGSTFDSTMVEGCGAATYIFTRGGDVAQSYTIHYLIEGTAINGIDYTDLIGNPIADSITFGAGEDTAYLYINPVNDVLSETTETIKLSIPQVISCLSDTLSATIYITNVDPMEITLSGDTLICAEDGEFSLLSVDFTGGYGPFDFIWDNGLGNSQQVTVSPSVPTIYTVSIEDSCGNESAVKSITIYNECDILTTNVVTPNGDGRNDFLVFPNLEMYPNSELVVYNRWGAIVYENSSYANDWSPVELSEGTYYYILRRSDGIEHPAEEYHGSLTILINN
;
A
#
# COMPACT_ATOMS: atom_id res chain seq x y z
N MET A 1 21.93 65.93 19.95
CA MET A 1 22.96 64.87 20.10
C MET A 1 22.23 63.55 20.05
N ASN A 2 22.21 62.91 18.88
CA ASN A 2 21.45 61.67 18.63
C ASN A 2 22.34 60.45 18.83
N PHE A 3 21.93 59.56 19.73
CA PHE A 3 22.48 58.22 19.87
C PHE A 3 21.92 57.31 18.76
N LYS A 4 22.80 56.57 18.08
CA LYS A 4 22.43 55.38 17.28
C LYS A 4 23.09 54.16 17.94
N PRO A 5 22.36 53.06 18.18
CA PRO A 5 22.96 51.83 18.69
C PRO A 5 23.56 51.02 17.54
N LEU A 6 24.72 50.42 17.78
CA LEU A 6 25.41 49.52 16.87
C LEU A 6 24.94 48.08 17.18
N PHE A 7 24.21 47.45 16.26
CA PHE A 7 23.84 46.04 16.35
C PHE A 7 25.00 45.19 15.80
N PHE A 8 25.51 44.28 16.63
CA PHE A 8 26.44 43.22 16.22
C PHE A 8 25.61 41.95 15.99
N THR A 9 25.52 41.48 14.74
CA THR A 9 24.95 40.17 14.40
C THR A 9 26.06 39.12 14.43
N LEU A 10 25.98 38.18 15.36
CA LEU A 10 26.83 37.00 15.45
C LEU A 10 26.19 35.87 14.64
N THR A 11 26.76 35.53 13.49
CA THR A 11 26.33 34.38 12.69
C THR A 11 27.03 33.12 13.19
N ILE A 12 26.31 32.24 13.87
CA ILE A 12 26.79 30.91 14.27
C ILE A 12 26.60 29.97 13.08
N LEU A 13 27.71 29.51 12.49
CA LEU A 13 27.72 28.44 11.50
C LEU A 13 27.56 27.10 12.23
N LEU A 14 26.36 26.50 12.20
CA LEU A 14 26.16 25.10 12.61
C LEU A 14 26.55 24.18 11.45
N SER A 15 27.65 23.45 11.60
CA SER A 15 28.01 22.33 10.73
C SER A 15 27.09 21.13 11.02
N PHE A 16 26.14 20.85 10.12
CA PHE A 16 25.37 19.61 10.14
C PHE A 16 26.25 18.46 9.62
N SER A 17 26.85 17.70 10.54
CA SER A 17 27.38 16.37 10.24
C SER A 17 26.21 15.47 9.82
N HIS A 18 26.16 15.10 8.55
CA HIS A 18 25.21 14.12 8.03
C HIS A 18 25.59 12.74 8.56
N PHE A 19 24.93 12.26 9.61
CA PHE A 19 24.94 10.84 9.94
C PHE A 19 24.04 10.13 8.92
N GLN A 20 24.63 9.36 8.00
CA GLN A 20 23.86 8.41 7.22
C GLN A 20 23.49 7.23 8.13
N LEU A 21 22.21 7.14 8.48
CA LEU A 21 21.64 5.92 9.04
C LEU A 21 21.66 4.87 7.93
N LYS A 22 22.51 3.85 8.06
CA LYS A 22 22.51 2.69 7.17
C LYS A 22 21.51 1.67 7.72
N ALA A 23 20.69 1.08 6.86
CA ALA A 23 19.85 -0.05 7.25
C ALA A 23 20.76 -1.24 7.59
N GLN A 24 20.58 -1.84 8.75
CA GLN A 24 21.31 -3.01 9.24
C GLN A 24 20.30 -3.94 9.93
N ILE A 25 20.65 -5.21 10.08
CA ILE A 25 19.87 -6.08 10.93
C ILE A 25 20.03 -5.67 12.40
N THR A 26 19.00 -5.93 13.19
CA THR A 26 19.06 -5.93 14.65
C THR A 26 18.95 -7.37 15.11
N VAL A 27 19.80 -7.78 16.06
CA VAL A 27 19.75 -9.11 16.67
C VAL A 27 19.32 -9.04 18.14
N ASP A 28 18.67 -10.09 18.63
CA ASP A 28 18.18 -10.19 20.00
C ASP A 28 18.34 -11.63 20.54
N ASN A 29 19.17 -11.79 21.58
CA ASN A 29 19.47 -13.07 22.22
C ASN A 29 18.66 -13.33 23.51
N THR A 30 17.60 -12.55 23.76
CA THR A 30 16.82 -12.65 25.02
C THR A 30 15.80 -13.78 25.02
N LEU A 31 15.37 -14.28 23.86
CA LEU A 31 14.38 -15.34 23.76
C LEU A 31 14.95 -16.71 24.17
N THR A 32 14.12 -17.50 24.86
CA THR A 32 14.46 -18.90 25.17
C THR A 32 14.44 -19.76 23.90
N PRO A 33 15.17 -20.91 23.86
CA PRO A 33 15.11 -21.83 22.72
C PRO A 33 13.68 -22.23 22.33
N THR A 34 12.82 -22.48 23.32
CA THR A 34 11.40 -22.80 23.08
C THR A 34 10.67 -21.67 22.39
N GLN A 35 10.87 -20.41 22.82
CA GLN A 35 10.24 -19.24 22.19
C GLN A 35 10.80 -18.97 20.80
N LEU A 36 12.10 -19.16 20.57
CA LEU A 36 12.68 -19.06 19.22
C LEU A 36 11.93 -20.00 18.26
N VAL A 37 11.78 -21.27 18.62
CA VAL A 37 11.08 -22.24 17.76
C VAL A 37 9.58 -21.90 17.66
N GLN A 38 8.89 -21.75 18.79
CA GLN A 38 7.43 -21.63 18.81
C GLN A 38 6.89 -20.29 18.30
N ASP A 39 7.56 -19.19 18.62
CA ASP A 39 7.06 -17.84 18.34
C ASP A 39 7.64 -17.27 17.04
N VAL A 40 8.79 -17.78 16.56
CA VAL A 40 9.52 -17.22 15.41
C VAL A 40 9.65 -18.22 14.25
N LEU A 41 10.20 -19.41 14.48
CA LEU A 41 10.53 -20.34 13.38
C LEU A 41 9.31 -21.05 12.79
N LEU A 42 8.33 -21.39 13.64
CA LEU A 42 7.24 -22.27 13.25
C LEU A 42 6.27 -21.62 12.26
N GLY A 43 6.10 -22.31 11.13
CA GLY A 43 5.06 -22.08 10.15
C GLY A 43 3.88 -23.04 10.32
N ALA A 44 2.96 -22.98 9.36
CA ALA A 44 1.75 -23.81 9.36
C ALA A 44 2.05 -25.31 9.24
N GLY A 45 1.15 -26.13 9.81
CA GLY A 45 1.16 -27.57 9.61
C GLY A 45 2.24 -28.34 10.38
N ILE A 46 2.81 -27.74 11.43
CA ILE A 46 3.80 -28.36 12.31
C ILE A 46 3.36 -28.18 13.76
N SER A 47 3.46 -29.25 14.57
CA SER A 47 3.52 -29.11 16.03
C SER A 47 4.88 -29.51 16.56
N VAL A 48 5.43 -28.77 17.53
CA VAL A 48 6.74 -29.05 18.12
C VAL A 48 6.66 -29.40 19.60
N SER A 49 7.65 -30.14 20.06
CA SER A 49 7.89 -30.42 21.47
C SER A 49 9.38 -30.65 21.74
N ASN A 50 9.76 -30.77 23.01
CA ASN A 50 11.12 -31.15 23.41
C ASN A 50 12.22 -30.23 22.84
N VAL A 51 11.96 -28.92 22.78
CA VAL A 51 12.94 -27.94 22.28
C VAL A 51 14.11 -27.83 23.25
N THR A 52 15.32 -28.04 22.74
CA THR A 52 16.59 -27.93 23.48
C THR A 52 17.63 -27.15 22.67
N PHE A 53 18.57 -26.54 23.38
CA PHE A 53 19.73 -25.91 22.76
C PHE A 53 21.01 -26.28 23.50
N SER A 54 22.06 -26.59 22.74
CA SER A 54 23.42 -26.81 23.24
C SER A 54 24.36 -25.78 22.61
N GLY A 55 25.05 -25.01 23.46
CA GLY A 55 25.92 -23.89 23.06
C GLY A 55 25.82 -22.71 24.05
N GLY A 56 26.45 -21.60 23.69
CA GLY A 56 26.37 -20.30 24.37
C GLY A 56 25.00 -19.63 24.19
N ALA A 57 24.59 -18.79 25.14
CA ALA A 57 23.33 -18.05 25.00
C ALA A 57 23.40 -16.94 23.94
N ASP A 58 24.60 -16.43 23.72
CA ASP A 58 25.04 -15.47 22.71
C ASP A 58 25.12 -16.07 21.29
N GLN A 59 25.23 -17.39 21.16
CA GLN A 59 25.26 -18.09 19.86
C GLN A 59 23.90 -18.24 19.17
N ARG A 60 22.82 -17.71 19.77
CA ARG A 60 21.46 -17.80 19.21
C ARG A 60 20.65 -16.55 19.49
N GLY A 61 19.71 -16.25 18.60
CA GLY A 61 18.74 -15.20 18.83
C GLY A 61 17.81 -15.02 17.65
N THR A 62 17.09 -13.91 17.64
CA THR A 62 16.36 -13.44 16.45
C THR A 62 17.18 -12.43 15.69
N PHE A 63 16.82 -12.22 14.43
CA PHE A 63 17.24 -11.05 13.66
C PHE A 63 16.02 -10.43 13.00
N THR A 64 16.05 -9.11 12.80
CA THR A 64 15.05 -8.36 12.03
C THR A 64 15.70 -7.21 11.28
N GLY A 65 15.15 -6.84 10.12
CA GLY A 65 15.58 -5.68 9.34
C GLY A 65 15.82 -5.99 7.88
N THR A 66 15.97 -4.94 7.07
CA THR A 66 16.29 -5.09 5.64
C THR A 66 17.79 -5.22 5.46
N SER A 67 18.23 -6.32 4.83
CA SER A 67 19.62 -6.55 4.47
C SER A 67 19.75 -7.20 3.09
N ASN A 68 20.97 -7.31 2.59
CA ASN A 68 21.28 -8.03 1.35
C ASN A 68 21.21 -9.56 1.48
N ILE A 69 20.87 -10.11 2.65
CA ILE A 69 20.76 -11.56 2.87
C ILE A 69 19.50 -12.17 2.24
N GLY A 70 18.49 -11.33 1.93
CA GLY A 70 17.24 -11.78 1.30
C GLY A 70 16.20 -12.35 2.27
N ILE A 71 16.46 -12.31 3.59
CA ILE A 71 15.51 -12.66 4.65
C ILE A 71 15.34 -11.45 5.58
N SER A 72 14.11 -11.02 5.84
CA SER A 72 13.80 -9.82 6.64
C SER A 72 13.79 -10.06 8.15
N ASP A 73 13.49 -11.28 8.58
CA ASP A 73 13.30 -11.65 9.96
C ASP A 73 13.37 -13.16 10.16
N GLY A 74 13.80 -13.58 11.36
CA GLY A 74 13.98 -15.00 11.65
C GLY A 74 14.82 -15.29 12.89
N ILE A 75 15.35 -16.51 12.95
CA ILE A 75 16.33 -16.95 13.95
C ILE A 75 17.72 -16.89 13.32
N ILE A 76 18.71 -16.50 14.12
CA ILE A 76 20.12 -16.69 13.79
C ILE A 76 20.77 -17.67 14.79
N LEU A 77 21.56 -18.60 14.27
CA LEU A 77 22.55 -19.36 15.04
C LEU A 77 23.94 -19.00 14.50
N ALA A 78 24.92 -18.86 15.38
CA ALA A 78 26.29 -18.55 15.00
C ALA A 78 27.29 -19.39 15.78
N THR A 79 28.47 -19.61 15.21
CA THR A 79 29.59 -20.27 15.89
C THR A 79 30.21 -19.34 16.93
N GLY A 80 30.08 -18.03 16.77
CA GLY A 80 30.31 -17.03 17.81
C GLY A 80 29.05 -16.34 18.33
N ASP A 81 29.22 -15.14 18.87
CA ASP A 81 28.15 -14.23 19.30
C ASP A 81 27.42 -13.69 18.06
N ILE A 82 26.08 -13.80 18.05
CA ILE A 82 25.25 -13.32 16.95
C ILE A 82 25.40 -11.82 16.65
N ASN A 83 25.98 -11.03 17.56
CA ASN A 83 26.30 -9.63 17.32
C ASN A 83 27.29 -9.42 16.17
N VAL A 84 28.11 -10.43 15.83
CA VAL A 84 28.99 -10.37 14.64
C VAL A 84 28.18 -10.18 13.37
N ALA A 85 26.96 -10.71 13.28
CA ALA A 85 26.17 -10.60 12.07
C ALA A 85 25.76 -9.15 11.71
N ILE A 86 25.84 -8.19 12.65
CA ILE A 86 25.44 -6.80 12.42
C ILE A 86 26.50 -6.10 11.57
N GLY A 87 26.12 -5.67 10.36
CA GLY A 87 27.03 -4.93 9.48
C GLY A 87 27.40 -3.53 9.98
N PRO A 88 28.14 -2.74 9.17
CA PRO A 88 28.60 -3.08 7.82
C PRO A 88 29.83 -3.98 7.87
N ASN A 89 29.96 -4.94 6.94
CA ASN A 89 31.20 -5.66 6.67
C ASN A 89 32.36 -4.66 6.57
N SER A 90 33.18 -4.65 7.62
CA SER A 90 34.25 -3.68 7.80
C SER A 90 35.58 -4.33 8.17
N SER A 91 35.57 -5.65 8.28
CA SER A 91 36.67 -6.52 8.65
C SER A 91 36.55 -7.81 7.86
N THR A 92 37.66 -8.53 7.74
CA THR A 92 37.82 -9.69 6.85
C THR A 92 38.07 -11.00 7.64
N SER A 93 37.75 -10.96 8.94
CA SER A 93 38.32 -11.82 9.98
C SER A 93 37.62 -11.58 11.33
N GLU A 94 36.35 -11.18 11.35
CA GLU A 94 35.63 -10.97 12.61
C GLU A 94 35.42 -12.27 13.36
N SER A 95 35.55 -12.19 14.67
CA SER A 95 35.23 -13.29 15.58
C SER A 95 34.96 -12.74 16.97
N LEU A 96 33.85 -13.17 17.57
CA LEU A 96 33.41 -12.74 18.89
C LEU A 96 32.70 -13.91 19.57
N GLY A 97 32.97 -14.13 20.85
CA GLY A 97 32.32 -15.21 21.58
C GLY A 97 32.93 -16.58 21.26
N GLY A 98 32.11 -17.63 21.27
CA GLY A 98 32.55 -19.01 21.06
C GLY A 98 33.11 -19.69 22.32
N GLY A 99 34.05 -20.62 22.14
CA GLY A 99 34.64 -21.44 23.19
C GLY A 99 33.76 -22.60 23.68
N THR A 100 32.78 -23.02 22.87
CA THR A 100 31.95 -24.20 23.16
C THR A 100 32.54 -25.46 22.54
N SER A 101 32.06 -26.63 22.94
CA SER A 101 32.49 -27.88 22.30
C SER A 101 31.91 -27.98 20.89
N GLY A 102 32.62 -28.61 19.96
CA GLY A 102 32.05 -29.00 18.67
C GLY A 102 30.94 -30.05 18.77
N ASP A 103 30.45 -30.44 17.59
CA ASP A 103 29.38 -31.44 17.42
C ASP A 103 29.85 -32.68 16.64
N ASN A 104 29.50 -33.87 17.14
CA ASN A 104 29.96 -35.15 16.57
C ASN A 104 29.28 -35.50 15.23
N ASP A 105 28.02 -35.10 15.01
CA ASP A 105 27.33 -35.37 13.75
C ASP A 105 27.90 -34.47 12.65
N LEU A 106 28.16 -33.19 12.97
CA LEU A 106 28.89 -32.29 12.06
C LEU A 106 30.31 -32.78 11.78
N ALA A 107 31.05 -33.22 12.81
CA ALA A 107 32.39 -33.78 12.63
C ALA A 107 32.40 -35.02 11.71
N SER A 108 31.37 -35.85 11.82
CA SER A 108 31.19 -37.02 10.95
C SER A 108 30.83 -36.62 9.51
N LEU A 109 30.06 -35.56 9.32
CA LEU A 109 29.67 -35.03 8.02
C LEU A 109 30.88 -34.48 7.23
N VAL A 110 31.77 -33.74 7.91
CA VAL A 110 32.95 -33.13 7.26
C VAL A 110 34.22 -33.98 7.35
N GLY A 111 34.24 -35.00 8.21
CA GLY A 111 35.40 -35.86 8.43
C GLY A 111 36.54 -35.21 9.22
N ASN A 112 36.26 -34.14 9.97
CA ASN A 112 37.22 -33.36 10.77
C ASN A 112 36.64 -32.99 12.13
N THR A 113 37.49 -32.50 13.04
CA THR A 113 37.02 -32.00 14.34
C THR A 113 36.33 -30.66 14.18
N THR A 114 35.23 -30.49 14.91
CA THR A 114 34.45 -29.24 14.95
C THR A 114 34.64 -28.53 16.28
N TYR A 115 34.38 -27.23 16.30
CA TYR A 115 34.46 -26.36 17.47
C TYR A 115 33.26 -25.42 17.51
N ASP A 116 33.03 -24.82 18.68
CA ASP A 116 32.08 -23.72 18.86
C ASP A 116 30.67 -24.00 18.34
N ALA A 117 30.19 -25.24 18.53
CA ALA A 117 28.91 -25.66 17.97
C ALA A 117 27.73 -24.96 18.65
N ALA A 118 26.81 -24.46 17.83
CA ALA A 118 25.48 -24.01 18.23
C ALA A 118 24.45 -24.99 17.67
N VAL A 119 23.74 -25.67 18.58
CA VAL A 119 22.86 -26.78 18.22
C VAL A 119 21.45 -26.54 18.78
N LEU A 120 20.47 -26.36 17.90
CA LEU A 120 19.04 -26.25 18.22
C LEU A 120 18.32 -27.51 17.77
N GLU A 121 17.62 -28.18 18.69
CA GLU A 121 16.99 -29.48 18.40
C GLU A 121 15.59 -29.53 19.00
N PHE A 122 14.67 -30.22 18.31
CA PHE A 122 13.31 -30.41 18.78
C PHE A 122 12.63 -31.56 18.04
N ASP A 123 11.58 -32.10 18.67
CA ASP A 123 10.68 -33.06 18.01
C ASP A 123 9.56 -32.31 17.31
N PHE A 124 9.13 -32.81 16.15
CA PHE A 124 7.99 -32.27 15.42
C PHE A 124 7.08 -33.35 14.86
N ILE A 125 5.83 -32.97 14.62
CA ILE A 125 4.83 -33.80 13.93
C ILE A 125 4.32 -32.98 12.73
N PRO A 126 4.59 -33.41 11.48
CA PRO A 126 4.12 -32.75 10.28
C PRO A 126 2.67 -33.12 9.97
N SER A 127 1.92 -32.15 9.44
CA SER A 127 0.54 -32.34 8.99
C SER A 127 0.44 -32.87 7.55
N ALA A 128 1.53 -32.81 6.79
CA ALA A 128 1.59 -33.21 5.39
C ALA A 128 2.78 -34.14 5.12
N ASP A 129 3.01 -34.47 3.85
CA ASP A 129 4.06 -35.38 3.40
C ASP A 129 5.42 -34.70 3.16
N THR A 130 5.52 -33.40 3.44
CA THR A 130 6.71 -32.60 3.17
C THR A 130 6.93 -31.58 4.27
N VAL A 131 8.13 -31.56 4.85
CA VAL A 131 8.62 -30.48 5.70
C VAL A 131 9.60 -29.62 4.91
N ARG A 132 9.53 -28.30 5.07
CA ARG A 132 10.46 -27.35 4.42
C ARG A 132 10.79 -26.16 5.30
N PHE A 133 11.84 -25.43 4.93
CA PHE A 133 12.20 -24.12 5.48
C PHE A 133 13.32 -23.45 4.68
N PHE A 134 13.44 -22.13 4.85
CA PHE A 134 14.36 -21.28 4.11
C PHE A 134 15.49 -20.76 4.99
N TYR A 135 16.70 -20.75 4.46
CA TYR A 135 17.88 -20.33 5.21
C TYR A 135 18.98 -19.71 4.34
N VAL A 136 19.90 -19.00 4.99
CA VAL A 136 21.15 -18.53 4.41
C VAL A 136 22.30 -18.90 5.34
N PHE A 137 23.40 -19.40 4.77
CA PHE A 137 24.65 -19.64 5.48
C PHE A 137 25.68 -18.56 5.09
N GLY A 138 26.32 -17.94 6.07
CA GLY A 138 27.36 -16.92 5.89
C GLY A 138 28.56 -17.17 6.79
N SER A 139 29.71 -16.63 6.41
CA SER A 139 30.98 -16.85 7.12
C SER A 139 31.99 -15.74 6.85
N GLU A 140 32.81 -15.45 7.87
CA GLU A 140 34.04 -14.64 7.81
C GLU A 140 35.24 -15.42 7.21
N GLU A 141 35.09 -16.72 6.94
CA GLU A 141 36.12 -17.52 6.27
C GLU A 141 36.12 -17.33 4.73
N TYR A 142 35.01 -16.83 4.18
CA TYR A 142 34.99 -16.43 2.79
C TYR A 142 35.78 -15.13 2.58
N PRO A 143 36.32 -14.89 1.37
CA PRO A 143 36.67 -15.88 0.36
C PRO A 143 38.04 -16.55 0.61
N GLU A 144 38.82 -16.11 1.59
CA GLU A 144 40.24 -16.44 1.77
C GLU A 144 40.49 -17.93 1.99
N TYR A 145 39.59 -18.60 2.72
CA TYR A 145 39.71 -19.98 3.15
C TYR A 145 38.93 -20.96 2.27
N VAL A 146 38.31 -20.48 1.20
CA VAL A 146 37.67 -21.31 0.19
C VAL A 146 38.63 -22.38 -0.32
N CYS A 147 38.23 -23.64 -0.19
CA CYS A 147 38.97 -24.86 -0.51
C CYS A 147 40.20 -25.13 0.37
N SER A 148 40.20 -24.61 1.60
CA SER A 148 41.17 -24.94 2.64
C SER A 148 40.62 -26.05 3.57
N GLU A 149 41.35 -26.36 4.64
CA GLU A 149 40.89 -27.29 5.68
C GLU A 149 39.90 -26.66 6.66
N PHE A 150 39.83 -25.33 6.71
CA PHE A 150 38.82 -24.56 7.42
C PHE A 150 37.61 -24.43 6.51
N ASN A 151 36.55 -25.11 6.90
CA ASN A 151 35.39 -25.38 6.07
C ASN A 151 34.17 -25.54 6.99
N ASP A 152 33.87 -24.46 7.69
CA ASP A 152 32.73 -24.36 8.57
C ASP A 152 31.46 -24.92 7.93
N VAL A 153 30.69 -25.58 8.79
CA VAL A 153 29.64 -26.48 8.34
C VAL A 153 28.34 -26.22 9.05
N PHE A 154 27.29 -26.34 8.25
CA PHE A 154 25.92 -26.29 8.69
C PHE A 154 25.16 -27.54 8.25
N ALA A 155 24.27 -28.04 9.12
CA ALA A 155 23.44 -29.19 8.79
C ALA A 155 22.05 -29.14 9.43
N PHE A 156 21.13 -29.80 8.74
CA PHE A 156 19.82 -30.17 9.24
C PHE A 156 19.72 -31.69 9.30
N PHE A 157 19.92 -32.25 10.48
CA PHE A 157 19.83 -33.70 10.67
C PHE A 157 18.39 -34.10 10.98
N LEU A 158 17.77 -34.81 10.05
CA LEU A 158 16.43 -35.36 10.18
C LEU A 158 16.51 -36.82 10.66
N SER A 159 15.70 -37.14 11.67
CA SER A 159 15.51 -38.50 12.18
C SER A 159 14.03 -38.81 12.32
N GLY A 160 13.60 -40.01 11.92
CA GLY A 160 12.19 -40.42 11.94
C GLY A 160 11.83 -41.36 10.78
N PRO A 161 10.54 -41.72 10.58
CA PRO A 161 10.14 -42.62 9.50
C PRO A 161 10.47 -42.08 8.11
N ASN A 162 11.06 -42.89 7.24
CA ASN A 162 11.33 -42.49 5.87
C ASN A 162 10.21 -43.02 4.95
N PRO A 163 9.48 -42.15 4.20
CA PRO A 163 8.45 -42.60 3.25
C PRO A 163 8.94 -43.59 2.18
N ALA A 164 10.24 -43.56 1.84
CA ALA A 164 10.87 -44.51 0.92
C ALA A 164 11.19 -45.88 1.57
N GLY A 165 10.92 -46.06 2.86
CA GLY A 165 11.16 -47.25 3.66
C GLY A 165 12.30 -47.09 4.67
N GLY A 166 12.16 -47.72 5.84
CA GLY A 166 13.10 -47.58 6.95
C GLY A 166 12.95 -46.26 7.70
N ASN A 167 14.05 -45.75 8.26
CA ASN A 167 14.08 -44.49 9.02
C ASN A 167 15.18 -43.58 8.47
N TYR A 168 14.96 -42.27 8.52
CA TYR A 168 16.04 -41.31 8.55
C TYR A 168 16.81 -41.46 9.86
N VAL A 169 18.14 -41.41 9.77
CA VAL A 169 19.06 -41.51 10.92
C VAL A 169 20.11 -40.41 10.73
N ASN A 170 19.87 -39.26 11.36
CA ASN A 170 20.67 -38.05 11.18
C ASN A 170 20.93 -37.75 9.69
N GLU A 171 19.89 -37.81 8.87
CA GLU A 171 20.00 -37.51 7.45
C GLU A 171 20.14 -36.00 7.26
N ASN A 172 21.27 -35.54 6.70
CA ASN A 172 21.43 -34.12 6.42
C ASN A 172 20.54 -33.68 5.24
N ILE A 173 19.62 -32.74 5.47
CA ILE A 173 18.75 -32.16 4.43
C ILE A 173 19.18 -30.76 3.97
N ALA A 174 20.24 -30.17 4.58
CA ALA A 174 20.88 -28.95 4.12
C ALA A 174 21.85 -29.24 2.95
N LYS A 175 21.29 -29.45 1.76
CA LYS A 175 22.03 -29.84 0.54
C LYS A 175 21.91 -28.77 -0.55
N ILE A 176 22.91 -28.71 -1.43
CA ILE A 176 22.82 -27.92 -2.66
C ILE A 176 21.63 -28.45 -3.50
N PRO A 177 20.73 -27.57 -4.00
CA PRO A 177 19.55 -27.97 -4.74
C PRO A 177 19.85 -28.95 -5.89
N GLY A 178 19.11 -30.06 -5.93
CA GLY A 178 19.27 -31.11 -6.94
C GLY A 178 20.49 -32.03 -6.75
N THR A 179 21.16 -31.99 -5.60
CA THR A 179 22.37 -32.78 -5.33
C THR A 179 22.34 -33.46 -3.96
N THR A 180 23.36 -34.27 -3.68
CA THR A 180 23.63 -34.83 -2.33
C THR A 180 24.74 -34.09 -1.60
N ILE A 181 25.23 -32.97 -2.15
CA ILE A 181 26.39 -32.25 -1.61
C ILE A 181 25.91 -31.35 -0.46
N PRO A 182 26.52 -31.43 0.74
CA PRO A 182 26.14 -30.57 1.87
C PRO A 182 26.53 -29.12 1.62
N VAL A 183 25.80 -28.19 2.23
CA VAL A 183 26.16 -26.76 2.24
C VAL A 183 27.32 -26.51 3.20
N ALA A 184 28.40 -25.94 2.69
CA ALA A 184 29.61 -25.54 3.41
C ALA A 184 30.43 -24.58 2.51
N ILE A 185 31.46 -23.95 3.07
CA ILE A 185 32.36 -23.04 2.36
C ILE A 185 32.96 -23.66 1.10
N ASN A 186 33.42 -24.90 1.19
CA ASN A 186 34.06 -25.60 0.09
C ASN A 186 33.08 -26.16 -0.95
N SER A 187 31.76 -26.01 -0.77
CA SER A 187 30.74 -26.49 -1.71
C SER A 187 29.97 -25.38 -2.43
N ILE A 188 29.73 -24.24 -1.77
CA ILE A 188 29.16 -23.02 -2.35
C ILE A 188 30.13 -21.87 -2.12
N ASN A 189 30.71 -21.31 -3.18
CA ASN A 189 31.82 -20.34 -3.09
C ASN A 189 31.93 -19.51 -4.38
N PRO A 190 32.87 -18.54 -4.48
CA PRO A 190 33.04 -17.71 -5.69
C PRO A 190 33.35 -18.46 -6.99
N GLY A 191 33.55 -19.78 -6.96
CA GLY A 191 33.94 -20.59 -8.12
C GLY A 191 35.45 -20.58 -8.39
N VAL A 192 36.22 -20.00 -7.48
CA VAL A 192 37.69 -19.98 -7.47
C VAL A 192 38.20 -20.33 -6.07
N THR A 193 39.42 -20.86 -5.99
CA THR A 193 40.08 -21.16 -4.71
C THR A 193 40.47 -19.88 -3.99
N GLY A 194 40.32 -19.87 -2.66
CA GLY A 194 40.82 -18.81 -1.79
C GLY A 194 42.34 -18.78 -1.70
N SER A 195 42.88 -17.73 -1.09
CA SER A 195 44.33 -17.51 -0.92
C SER A 195 45.02 -18.63 -0.14
N PHE A 196 44.29 -19.28 0.78
CA PHE A 196 44.81 -20.38 1.61
C PHE A 196 44.30 -21.76 1.15
N GLY A 197 43.50 -21.80 0.09
CA GLY A 197 42.91 -23.03 -0.43
C GLY A 197 43.73 -23.70 -1.52
N THR A 198 43.34 -24.93 -1.85
CA THR A 198 43.84 -25.65 -3.03
C THR A 198 42.67 -26.27 -3.79
N VAL A 199 42.81 -26.46 -5.11
CA VAL A 199 41.73 -27.08 -5.92
C VAL A 199 41.32 -28.46 -5.38
N GLY A 200 42.27 -29.22 -4.79
CA GLY A 200 41.98 -30.51 -4.18
C GLY A 200 41.24 -30.46 -2.85
N GLY A 201 41.17 -29.29 -2.20
CA GLY A 201 40.38 -29.08 -0.97
C GLY A 201 38.93 -28.69 -1.23
N CYS A 202 38.56 -28.35 -2.47
CA CYS A 202 37.18 -27.99 -2.80
C CYS A 202 36.30 -29.24 -2.83
N THR A 203 35.12 -29.16 -2.22
CA THR A 203 34.02 -30.10 -2.49
C THR A 203 33.43 -29.83 -3.87
N SER A 204 33.24 -28.56 -4.23
CA SER A 204 32.82 -28.12 -5.56
C SER A 204 33.16 -26.65 -5.80
N LEU A 205 33.46 -26.30 -7.06
CA LEU A 205 33.56 -24.91 -7.54
C LEU A 205 32.41 -24.56 -8.52
N ALA A 206 31.44 -25.46 -8.70
CA ALA A 206 30.44 -25.36 -9.77
C ALA A 206 29.21 -24.52 -9.41
N TYR A 207 29.03 -24.16 -8.14
CA TYR A 207 27.79 -23.57 -7.61
C TYR A 207 27.93 -22.10 -7.22
N SER A 208 28.81 -21.35 -7.89
CA SER A 208 29.03 -19.93 -7.59
C SER A 208 27.82 -19.02 -7.84
N SER A 209 26.83 -19.49 -8.59
CA SER A 209 25.54 -18.79 -8.73
C SER A 209 24.71 -18.76 -7.43
N LEU A 210 25.03 -19.61 -6.47
CA LEU A 210 24.38 -19.64 -5.14
C LEU A 210 25.20 -18.90 -4.08
N TYR A 211 26.33 -18.29 -4.45
CA TYR A 211 27.20 -17.53 -3.57
C TYR A 211 27.01 -16.03 -3.80
N VAL A 212 27.03 -15.26 -2.72
CA VAL A 212 26.98 -13.80 -2.70
C VAL A 212 28.25 -13.31 -2.02
N ASP A 213 29.03 -12.52 -2.76
CA ASP A 213 30.16 -11.76 -2.24
C ASP A 213 29.63 -10.54 -1.47
N ASN A 214 30.06 -10.39 -0.21
CA ASN A 214 29.67 -9.30 0.66
C ASN A 214 30.87 -8.43 1.08
N THR A 215 32.02 -8.53 0.40
CA THR A 215 33.20 -7.70 0.67
C THR A 215 32.83 -6.20 0.66
N GLY A 216 32.96 -5.53 1.82
CA GLY A 216 32.60 -4.11 1.97
C GLY A 216 31.09 -3.82 1.92
N GLY A 217 30.27 -4.84 2.12
CA GLY A 217 28.81 -4.75 2.25
C GLY A 217 28.38 -3.86 3.42
N THR A 218 27.16 -3.34 3.35
CA THR A 218 26.71 -2.32 4.33
C THR A 218 25.74 -2.82 5.39
N THR A 219 25.22 -4.04 5.24
CA THR A 219 24.04 -4.51 5.98
C THR A 219 24.27 -5.71 6.90
N ILE A 220 25.31 -6.52 6.62
CA ILE A 220 25.75 -7.72 7.36
C ILE A 220 27.28 -7.72 7.40
N GLU A 221 27.89 -8.31 8.43
CA GLU A 221 29.37 -8.41 8.57
C GLU A 221 29.98 -9.51 7.69
N TYR A 222 29.46 -10.74 7.69
CA TYR A 222 30.01 -11.89 6.96
C TYR A 222 30.55 -11.57 5.56
N ASP A 223 31.80 -11.91 5.27
CA ASP A 223 32.48 -11.69 3.98
C ASP A 223 31.81 -12.34 2.77
N GLY A 224 31.14 -13.47 2.99
CA GLY A 224 30.34 -14.14 1.97
C GLY A 224 29.20 -14.93 2.56
N PHE A 225 28.16 -15.13 1.77
CA PHE A 225 27.00 -15.95 2.17
C PHE A 225 26.29 -16.56 0.97
N THR A 226 25.40 -17.52 1.22
CA THR A 226 24.60 -18.15 0.17
C THR A 226 23.41 -17.27 -0.24
N THR A 227 22.89 -17.46 -1.45
CA THR A 227 21.49 -17.06 -1.72
C THR A 227 20.54 -17.75 -0.75
N VAL A 228 19.28 -17.31 -0.64
CA VAL A 228 18.27 -18.04 0.13
C VAL A 228 18.11 -19.45 -0.44
N LEU A 229 18.36 -20.46 0.39
CA LEU A 229 18.24 -21.88 0.06
C LEU A 229 17.03 -22.49 0.76
N GLU A 230 16.45 -23.51 0.14
CA GLU A 230 15.40 -24.33 0.73
C GLU A 230 15.98 -25.66 1.21
N ALA A 231 15.74 -26.01 2.48
CA ALA A 231 15.87 -27.37 2.95
C ALA A 231 14.49 -28.02 3.00
N SER A 232 14.36 -29.19 2.38
CA SER A 232 13.09 -29.91 2.30
C SER A 232 13.29 -31.41 2.43
N ALA A 233 12.34 -32.12 3.02
CA ALA A 233 12.34 -33.58 3.07
C ALA A 233 10.92 -34.14 2.97
N LEU A 234 10.80 -35.31 2.32
CA LEU A 234 9.58 -36.10 2.39
C LEU A 234 9.44 -36.72 3.78
N VAL A 235 8.25 -36.61 4.35
CA VAL A 235 7.86 -37.13 5.66
C VAL A 235 6.52 -37.85 5.55
N THR A 236 6.17 -38.62 6.57
CA THR A 236 4.86 -39.23 6.71
C THR A 236 4.07 -38.36 7.68
N ALA A 237 2.93 -37.84 7.22
CA ALA A 237 2.06 -37.03 8.06
C ALA A 237 1.67 -37.77 9.36
N CYS A 238 1.56 -37.03 10.46
CA CYS A 238 1.25 -37.52 11.80
C CYS A 238 2.25 -38.49 12.45
N GLU A 239 3.44 -38.67 11.87
CA GLU A 239 4.53 -39.38 12.54
C GLU A 239 5.42 -38.40 13.32
N THR A 240 6.09 -38.90 14.35
CA THR A 240 7.06 -38.08 15.10
C THR A 240 8.42 -38.10 14.40
N TYR A 241 8.96 -36.91 14.22
CA TYR A 241 10.31 -36.67 13.72
C TYR A 241 11.12 -35.89 14.75
N HIS A 242 12.43 -36.03 14.66
CA HIS A 242 13.39 -35.21 15.38
C HIS A 242 14.21 -34.42 14.36
N ILE A 243 14.34 -33.11 14.57
CA ILE A 243 15.21 -32.25 13.77
C ILE A 243 16.30 -31.66 14.67
N LYS A 244 17.54 -31.76 14.20
CA LYS A 244 18.72 -31.13 14.78
C LYS A 244 19.28 -30.13 13.78
N ILE A 245 19.34 -28.87 14.18
CA ILE A 245 19.93 -27.77 13.43
C ILE A 245 21.27 -27.44 14.08
N ALA A 246 22.36 -27.62 13.36
CA ALA A 246 23.70 -27.45 13.93
C ALA A 246 24.60 -26.65 12.99
N ILE A 247 25.34 -25.71 13.56
CA ILE A 247 26.44 -24.98 12.93
C ILE A 247 27.67 -25.10 13.84
N ALA A 248 28.86 -25.25 13.25
CA ALA A 248 30.12 -25.34 14.00
C ALA A 248 31.31 -24.94 13.11
N ASP A 249 32.34 -24.43 13.76
CA ASP A 249 33.62 -24.18 13.12
C ASP A 249 34.33 -25.51 12.82
N VAL A 250 35.18 -25.53 11.81
CA VAL A 250 35.95 -26.72 11.43
C VAL A 250 37.45 -26.45 11.55
N MET A 251 38.18 -27.40 12.15
CA MET A 251 39.64 -27.36 12.41
C MET A 251 40.10 -26.44 13.53
N ASP A 252 39.57 -25.23 13.64
CA ASP A 252 39.71 -24.37 14.82
C ASP A 252 38.37 -23.76 15.21
N GLY A 253 38.37 -22.85 16.19
CA GLY A 253 37.19 -22.11 16.64
C GLY A 253 37.41 -20.62 16.42
N ALA A 254 37.84 -20.26 15.21
CA ALA A 254 38.16 -18.88 14.84
C ALA A 254 37.41 -18.51 13.56
N PHE A 255 37.05 -17.23 13.47
CA PHE A 255 36.21 -16.64 12.42
C PHE A 255 34.80 -17.19 12.43
N ASP A 256 33.85 -16.29 12.69
CA ASP A 256 32.51 -16.76 13.00
C ASP A 256 31.73 -17.02 11.71
N SER A 257 30.92 -18.07 11.77
CA SER A 257 29.95 -18.44 10.76
C SER A 257 28.53 -18.32 11.33
N GLY A 258 27.58 -17.98 10.46
CA GLY A 258 26.19 -17.76 10.84
C GLY A 258 25.21 -18.43 9.91
N VAL A 259 24.10 -18.91 10.47
CA VAL A 259 22.95 -19.36 9.71
C VAL A 259 21.71 -18.58 10.11
N PHE A 260 21.03 -18.05 9.09
CA PHE A 260 19.82 -17.25 9.20
C PHE A 260 18.64 -18.10 8.73
N LEU A 261 17.72 -18.43 9.63
CA LEU A 261 16.52 -19.21 9.36
C LEU A 261 15.32 -18.28 9.27
N GLN A 262 14.62 -18.28 8.14
CA GLN A 262 13.49 -17.38 7.91
C GLN A 262 12.34 -17.65 8.89
N ALA A 263 11.76 -16.59 9.45
CA ALA A 263 10.59 -16.68 10.31
C ALA A 263 9.44 -17.42 9.62
N LYS A 264 8.73 -18.25 10.38
CA LYS A 264 7.59 -19.08 9.94
C LYS A 264 7.88 -20.03 8.78
N SER A 265 9.15 -20.25 8.43
CA SER A 265 9.49 -21.08 7.28
C SER A 265 9.46 -22.57 7.59
N PHE A 266 9.68 -22.98 8.85
CA PHE A 266 9.61 -24.40 9.26
C PHE A 266 8.16 -24.87 9.28
N SER A 267 7.76 -25.49 8.18
CA SER A 267 6.37 -25.68 7.84
C SER A 267 6.13 -27.00 7.11
N SER A 268 4.93 -27.53 7.27
CA SER A 268 4.43 -28.71 6.55
C SER A 268 2.94 -28.54 6.20
N PRO A 269 2.51 -27.42 5.57
CA PRO A 269 1.12 -27.24 5.20
C PRO A 269 0.76 -28.18 4.06
N ALA A 270 -0.33 -28.94 4.20
CA ALA A 270 -0.91 -29.69 3.09
C ALA A 270 -1.48 -28.72 2.04
N VAL A 271 -2.21 -27.67 2.51
CA VAL A 271 -2.76 -26.54 1.75
C VAL A 271 -2.94 -25.35 2.70
N ASP A 272 -2.68 -24.13 2.22
CA ASP A 272 -2.95 -22.84 2.89
C ASP A 272 -4.02 -22.03 2.12
N ILE A 273 -4.71 -21.11 2.81
CA ILE A 273 -5.77 -20.25 2.25
C ILE A 273 -5.62 -18.80 2.73
N SER A 274 -5.72 -17.87 1.78
CA SER A 274 -5.83 -16.43 2.05
C SER A 274 -6.96 -15.82 1.21
N ALA A 275 -7.38 -14.59 1.54
CA ALA A 275 -8.40 -13.86 0.80
C ALA A 275 -7.96 -12.42 0.52
N VAL A 276 -8.27 -11.92 -0.68
CA VAL A 276 -7.99 -10.55 -1.10
C VAL A 276 -9.23 -9.99 -1.81
N GLY A 277 -9.74 -8.84 -1.38
CA GLY A 277 -10.81 -8.11 -2.05
C GLY A 277 -10.31 -7.04 -3.02
N SER A 278 -11.23 -6.53 -3.85
CA SER A 278 -10.96 -5.55 -4.92
C SER A 278 -10.37 -4.21 -4.47
N THR A 279 -10.47 -3.87 -3.18
CA THR A 279 -9.99 -2.60 -2.59
C THR A 279 -8.69 -2.74 -1.77
N PHE A 280 -7.93 -3.85 -1.94
CA PHE A 280 -6.77 -4.23 -1.09
C PHE A 280 -7.11 -4.50 0.38
N ASP A 281 -8.40 -4.60 0.71
CA ASP A 281 -8.94 -5.11 1.97
C ASP A 281 -9.78 -6.38 1.71
N SER A 282 -10.25 -7.04 2.76
CA SER A 282 -11.15 -8.19 2.77
C SER A 282 -12.63 -7.85 2.54
N THR A 283 -12.97 -6.65 2.04
CA THR A 283 -14.36 -6.17 1.90
C THR A 283 -14.76 -5.97 0.43
N MET A 284 -15.96 -6.42 0.07
CA MET A 284 -16.62 -6.23 -1.23
C MET A 284 -17.95 -5.48 -1.07
N VAL A 285 -18.42 -4.87 -2.16
CA VAL A 285 -19.70 -4.17 -2.21
C VAL A 285 -20.67 -4.95 -3.11
N GLU A 286 -21.93 -5.05 -2.74
CA GLU A 286 -22.95 -5.71 -3.57
C GLU A 286 -22.97 -5.21 -5.02
N GLY A 287 -22.87 -6.15 -5.97
CA GLY A 287 -22.82 -5.85 -7.40
C GLY A 287 -21.58 -5.12 -7.87
N CYS A 288 -20.57 -4.93 -7.01
CA CYS A 288 -19.37 -4.18 -7.34
C CYS A 288 -18.08 -4.81 -6.80
N GLY A 289 -17.09 -4.89 -7.69
CA GLY A 289 -15.82 -5.52 -7.41
C GLY A 289 -15.94 -7.05 -7.32
N ALA A 290 -14.82 -7.68 -7.02
CA ALA A 290 -14.74 -9.11 -6.78
C ALA A 290 -13.72 -9.34 -5.67
N ALA A 291 -13.75 -10.51 -5.07
CA ALA A 291 -12.70 -10.97 -4.19
C ALA A 291 -12.18 -12.32 -4.66
N THR A 292 -10.99 -12.66 -4.21
CA THR A 292 -10.31 -13.89 -4.58
C THR A 292 -9.84 -14.58 -3.32
N TYR A 293 -10.28 -15.83 -3.13
CA TYR A 293 -9.59 -16.75 -2.24
C TYR A 293 -8.41 -17.35 -3.01
N ILE A 294 -7.23 -17.30 -2.40
CA ILE A 294 -6.00 -17.83 -2.94
C ILE A 294 -5.62 -19.04 -2.10
N PHE A 295 -5.63 -20.20 -2.72
CA PHE A 295 -5.19 -21.45 -2.11
C PHE A 295 -3.78 -21.75 -2.58
N THR A 296 -2.88 -22.09 -1.67
CA THR A 296 -1.54 -22.56 -2.03
C THR A 296 -1.31 -23.95 -1.45
N ARG A 297 -0.59 -24.81 -2.16
CA ARG A 297 -0.13 -26.11 -1.67
C ARG A 297 1.38 -26.17 -1.78
N GLY A 298 2.00 -27.13 -1.10
CA GLY A 298 3.27 -27.61 -1.61
C GLY A 298 3.48 -29.07 -1.33
N GLY A 299 4.74 -29.50 -1.36
CA GLY A 299 5.06 -30.90 -1.62
C GLY A 299 5.01 -31.20 -3.12
N ASP A 300 4.71 -32.45 -3.48
CA ASP A 300 4.70 -32.89 -4.88
C ASP A 300 3.51 -32.32 -5.67
N VAL A 301 3.81 -31.49 -6.67
CA VAL A 301 2.81 -30.90 -7.56
C VAL A 301 2.55 -31.74 -8.82
N ALA A 302 3.25 -32.86 -9.03
CA ALA A 302 3.19 -33.63 -10.28
C ALA A 302 1.80 -34.15 -10.63
N GLN A 303 0.93 -34.36 -9.63
CA GLN A 303 -0.46 -34.77 -9.83
C GLN A 303 -1.42 -33.65 -9.43
N SER A 304 -2.58 -33.64 -10.08
CA SER A 304 -3.69 -32.79 -9.67
C SER A 304 -4.17 -33.17 -8.27
N TYR A 305 -4.58 -32.18 -7.49
CA TYR A 305 -5.08 -32.39 -6.14
C TYR A 305 -6.32 -31.55 -5.88
N THR A 306 -7.38 -32.16 -5.37
CA THR A 306 -8.64 -31.48 -5.04
C THR A 306 -8.78 -31.42 -3.53
N ILE A 307 -9.03 -30.21 -3.01
CA ILE A 307 -9.41 -30.01 -1.62
C ILE A 307 -10.90 -29.71 -1.51
N HIS A 308 -11.48 -30.09 -0.38
CA HIS A 308 -12.83 -29.70 0.01
C HIS A 308 -12.76 -28.71 1.17
N TYR A 309 -13.67 -27.74 1.17
CA TYR A 309 -13.80 -26.72 2.22
C TYR A 309 -15.27 -26.56 2.64
N LEU A 310 -15.46 -26.05 3.84
CA LEU A 310 -16.75 -25.64 4.37
C LEU A 310 -16.99 -24.18 3.99
N ILE A 311 -18.18 -23.93 3.46
CA ILE A 311 -18.68 -22.58 3.19
C ILE A 311 -19.51 -22.16 4.40
N GLU A 312 -19.01 -21.18 5.14
CA GLU A 312 -19.60 -20.61 6.35
C GLU A 312 -19.82 -19.10 6.18
N GLY A 313 -20.33 -18.45 7.23
CA GLY A 313 -20.60 -17.01 7.25
C GLY A 313 -22.09 -16.72 7.36
N THR A 314 -22.44 -15.44 7.18
CA THR A 314 -23.85 -14.99 7.21
C THR A 314 -24.44 -14.90 5.81
N ALA A 315 -23.61 -14.62 4.79
CA ALA A 315 -24.04 -14.54 3.40
C ALA A 315 -24.37 -15.94 2.84
N ILE A 316 -25.40 -16.01 2.01
CA ILE A 316 -25.98 -17.20 1.40
C ILE A 316 -25.35 -17.45 0.02
N ASN A 317 -24.66 -18.57 -0.11
CA ASN A 317 -24.04 -19.00 -1.36
C ASN A 317 -25.06 -19.17 -2.50
N GLY A 318 -24.83 -18.48 -3.62
CA GLY A 318 -25.70 -18.47 -4.80
C GLY A 318 -26.83 -17.44 -4.75
N ILE A 319 -27.01 -16.74 -3.62
CA ILE A 319 -27.96 -15.63 -3.47
C ILE A 319 -27.19 -14.32 -3.35
N ASP A 320 -26.35 -14.19 -2.32
CA ASP A 320 -25.64 -12.94 -2.00
C ASP A 320 -24.27 -12.89 -2.71
N TYR A 321 -23.76 -14.05 -3.15
CA TYR A 321 -22.54 -14.16 -3.94
C TYR A 321 -22.54 -15.39 -4.85
N THR A 322 -21.79 -15.30 -5.94
CA THR A 322 -21.64 -16.34 -6.97
C THR A 322 -20.19 -16.42 -7.47
N ASP A 323 -19.89 -17.40 -8.32
CA ASP A 323 -18.69 -17.36 -9.16
C ASP A 323 -18.81 -16.27 -10.26
N LEU A 324 -17.74 -16.06 -11.03
CA LEU A 324 -17.73 -15.03 -12.10
C LEU A 324 -18.71 -15.28 -13.26
N ILE A 325 -19.35 -16.45 -13.31
CA ILE A 325 -20.32 -16.80 -14.36
C ILE A 325 -21.75 -17.00 -13.78
N GLY A 326 -21.96 -16.68 -12.50
CA GLY A 326 -23.27 -16.64 -11.85
C GLY A 326 -23.74 -17.96 -11.22
N ASN A 327 -22.85 -18.95 -11.00
CA ASN A 327 -23.21 -20.17 -10.26
C ASN A 327 -22.89 -20.05 -8.76
N PRO A 328 -23.57 -20.83 -7.90
CA PRO A 328 -23.13 -21.01 -6.52
C PRO A 328 -21.70 -21.55 -6.46
N ILE A 329 -20.94 -21.08 -5.47
CA ILE A 329 -19.58 -21.53 -5.18
C ILE A 329 -19.59 -23.02 -4.82
N ALA A 330 -18.75 -23.81 -5.47
CA ALA A 330 -18.56 -25.22 -5.15
C ALA A 330 -17.91 -25.39 -3.76
N ASP A 331 -18.04 -26.55 -3.13
CA ASP A 331 -17.41 -26.87 -1.84
C ASP A 331 -15.98 -27.42 -1.97
N SER A 332 -15.35 -27.20 -3.13
CA SER A 332 -14.04 -27.73 -3.45
C SER A 332 -13.30 -26.87 -4.47
N ILE A 333 -11.97 -27.03 -4.50
CA ILE A 333 -11.10 -26.43 -5.51
C ILE A 333 -10.00 -27.43 -5.90
N THR A 334 -9.59 -27.38 -7.16
CA THR A 334 -8.59 -28.31 -7.71
C THR A 334 -7.35 -27.56 -8.15
N PHE A 335 -6.20 -28.00 -7.65
CA PHE A 335 -4.89 -27.69 -8.19
C PHE A 335 -4.64 -28.60 -9.39
N GLY A 336 -4.32 -28.02 -10.55
CA GLY A 336 -3.89 -28.79 -11.72
C GLY A 336 -2.56 -29.50 -11.49
N ALA A 337 -2.25 -30.49 -12.33
CA ALA A 337 -0.92 -31.10 -12.33
C ALA A 337 0.14 -30.04 -12.69
N GLY A 338 1.14 -29.90 -11.83
CA GLY A 338 2.19 -28.88 -11.90
C GLY A 338 1.85 -27.55 -11.24
N GLU A 339 0.63 -27.36 -10.72
CA GLU A 339 0.20 -26.11 -10.10
C GLU A 339 0.33 -26.18 -8.57
N ASP A 340 0.92 -25.17 -7.95
CA ASP A 340 0.99 -25.01 -6.49
C ASP A 340 -0.05 -24.00 -5.96
N THR A 341 -0.78 -23.32 -6.85
CA THR A 341 -1.71 -22.24 -6.51
C THR A 341 -3.03 -22.43 -7.25
N ALA A 342 -4.15 -22.20 -6.56
CA ALA A 342 -5.49 -22.21 -7.15
C ALA A 342 -6.29 -20.98 -6.67
N TYR A 343 -7.09 -20.41 -7.57
CA TYR A 343 -7.83 -19.17 -7.35
C TYR A 343 -9.34 -19.43 -7.40
N LEU A 344 -10.06 -18.96 -6.38
CA LEU A 344 -11.51 -18.94 -6.36
C LEU A 344 -11.99 -17.49 -6.33
N TYR A 345 -12.63 -17.07 -7.40
CA TYR A 345 -13.19 -15.74 -7.53
C TYR A 345 -14.63 -15.70 -7.00
N ILE A 346 -14.91 -14.68 -6.20
CA ILE A 346 -16.20 -14.40 -5.59
C ILE A 346 -16.74 -13.11 -6.21
N ASN A 347 -17.93 -13.20 -6.78
CA ASN A 347 -18.68 -12.08 -7.31
C ASN A 347 -19.87 -11.77 -6.38
N PRO A 348 -19.92 -10.59 -5.74
CA PRO A 348 -21.05 -10.20 -4.90
C PRO A 348 -22.28 -9.90 -5.77
N VAL A 349 -23.46 -10.34 -5.33
CA VAL A 349 -24.72 -10.12 -6.04
C VAL A 349 -25.43 -8.92 -5.42
N ASN A 350 -25.93 -8.01 -6.25
CA ASN A 350 -26.82 -6.94 -5.79
C ASN A 350 -28.26 -7.39 -5.97
N ASP A 351 -28.97 -7.55 -4.86
CA ASP A 351 -30.36 -8.00 -4.82
C ASP A 351 -31.35 -6.90 -4.37
N VAL A 352 -30.86 -5.68 -4.14
CA VAL A 352 -31.60 -4.48 -3.74
C VAL A 352 -32.22 -4.59 -2.33
N LEU A 353 -31.88 -5.62 -1.54
CA LEU A 353 -32.29 -5.71 -0.15
C LEU A 353 -31.31 -4.95 0.74
N SER A 354 -31.85 -4.23 1.72
CA SER A 354 -31.00 -3.57 2.70
C SER A 354 -30.65 -4.54 3.83
N GLU A 355 -29.37 -4.79 4.00
CA GLU A 355 -28.82 -5.79 4.92
C GLU A 355 -27.70 -5.20 5.79
N THR A 356 -27.37 -5.92 6.86
CA THR A 356 -26.16 -5.63 7.63
C THR A 356 -24.95 -6.22 6.92
N THR A 357 -23.74 -5.70 7.18
CA THR A 357 -22.50 -6.30 6.67
C THR A 357 -22.47 -7.81 6.89
N GLU A 358 -22.33 -8.54 5.79
CA GLU A 358 -22.33 -9.99 5.78
C GLU A 358 -20.91 -10.55 5.67
N THR A 359 -20.78 -11.83 5.95
CA THR A 359 -19.51 -12.56 5.89
C THR A 359 -19.63 -13.79 5.01
N ILE A 360 -18.59 -14.02 4.22
CA ILE A 360 -18.28 -15.31 3.60
C ILE A 360 -17.03 -15.81 4.30
N LYS A 361 -17.08 -17.00 4.88
CA LYS A 361 -15.92 -17.64 5.49
C LYS A 361 -15.70 -19.01 4.88
N LEU A 362 -14.53 -19.23 4.29
CA LEU A 362 -14.14 -20.55 3.85
C LEU A 362 -13.23 -21.17 4.91
N SER A 363 -13.60 -22.34 5.39
CA SER A 363 -12.81 -23.12 6.33
C SER A 363 -12.37 -24.41 5.65
N ILE A 364 -11.08 -24.70 5.62
CA ILE A 364 -10.58 -25.99 5.17
C ILE A 364 -10.57 -26.90 6.41
N PRO A 365 -11.52 -27.84 6.55
CA PRO A 365 -11.38 -28.87 7.56
C PRO A 365 -10.22 -29.75 7.09
N GLN A 366 -9.01 -29.49 7.59
CA GLN A 366 -7.91 -30.40 7.31
C GLN A 366 -8.26 -31.76 7.90
N VAL A 367 -8.56 -32.71 7.03
CA VAL A 367 -8.72 -34.11 7.42
C VAL A 367 -7.33 -34.76 7.37
N ILE A 368 -6.44 -34.36 8.29
CA ILE A 368 -5.36 -35.24 8.76
C ILE A 368 -5.27 -35.13 10.29
N SER A 369 -5.38 -36.28 10.93
CA SER A 369 -6.07 -36.55 12.20
C SER A 369 -5.28 -36.37 13.49
N CYS A 370 -4.25 -35.52 13.52
CA CYS A 370 -3.42 -35.34 14.71
C CYS A 370 -3.37 -33.90 15.26
N LEU A 371 -3.81 -32.91 14.49
CA LEU A 371 -3.95 -31.53 14.94
C LEU A 371 -5.36 -31.04 14.60
N SER A 372 -6.05 -30.44 15.58
CA SER A 372 -7.27 -29.70 15.34
C SER A 372 -6.88 -28.27 14.97
N ASP A 373 -6.42 -28.07 13.75
CA ASP A 373 -6.24 -26.72 13.20
C ASP A 373 -7.17 -26.56 11.99
N THR A 374 -7.95 -25.48 12.01
CA THR A 374 -8.88 -25.14 10.93
C THR A 374 -8.35 -23.88 10.29
N LEU A 375 -7.71 -24.02 9.13
CA LEU A 375 -7.36 -22.86 8.30
C LEU A 375 -8.63 -22.25 7.75
N SER A 376 -8.77 -20.93 7.88
CA SER A 376 -9.92 -20.22 7.34
C SER A 376 -9.55 -18.81 6.88
N ALA A 377 -10.28 -18.33 5.88
CA ALA A 377 -10.21 -16.95 5.42
C ALA A 377 -11.64 -16.38 5.34
N THR A 378 -11.77 -15.09 5.61
CA THR A 378 -13.07 -14.40 5.66
C THR A 378 -13.06 -13.20 4.72
N ILE A 379 -14.16 -13.01 4.01
CA ILE A 379 -14.47 -11.85 3.19
C ILE A 379 -15.77 -11.23 3.69
N TYR A 380 -15.88 -9.91 3.61
CA TYR A 380 -17.06 -9.14 4.00
C TYR A 380 -17.82 -8.65 2.77
N ILE A 381 -19.15 -8.67 2.81
CA ILE A 381 -20.02 -8.03 1.82
C ILE A 381 -20.75 -6.88 2.50
N THR A 382 -20.70 -5.69 1.89
CA THR A 382 -21.48 -4.54 2.31
C THR A 382 -22.47 -4.13 1.24
N ASN A 383 -23.62 -3.65 1.66
CA ASN A 383 -24.58 -2.98 0.81
C ASN A 383 -23.98 -1.78 0.07
N VAL A 384 -24.60 -1.43 -1.05
CA VAL A 384 -24.34 -0.19 -1.77
C VAL A 384 -24.82 1.02 -0.95
N ASP A 385 -23.90 1.92 -0.58
CA ASP A 385 -24.25 3.17 0.09
C ASP A 385 -24.81 4.19 -0.94
N PRO A 386 -26.08 4.64 -0.84
CA PRO A 386 -26.66 5.57 -1.79
C PRO A 386 -25.91 6.91 -1.80
N MET A 387 -25.65 7.41 -3.00
CA MET A 387 -24.92 8.66 -3.19
C MET A 387 -25.86 9.85 -3.05
N GLU A 388 -25.61 10.70 -2.06
CA GLU A 388 -26.33 11.95 -1.85
C GLU A 388 -25.43 13.12 -2.20
N ILE A 389 -25.92 14.01 -3.07
CA ILE A 389 -25.16 15.15 -3.59
C ILE A 389 -25.84 16.48 -3.28
N THR A 390 -25.05 17.50 -3.02
CA THR A 390 -25.50 18.89 -2.87
C THR A 390 -24.71 19.79 -3.82
N LEU A 391 -25.43 20.59 -4.60
CA LEU A 391 -24.88 21.56 -5.54
C LEU A 391 -25.01 22.97 -4.96
N SER A 392 -23.90 23.70 -4.89
CA SER A 392 -23.84 25.07 -4.37
C SER A 392 -23.13 26.01 -5.34
N GLY A 393 -23.44 27.30 -5.26
CA GLY A 393 -22.87 28.37 -6.07
C GLY A 393 -23.69 29.65 -5.94
N ASP A 394 -23.10 30.80 -6.28
CA ASP A 394 -23.83 32.07 -6.32
C ASP A 394 -24.80 32.06 -7.49
N THR A 395 -26.08 32.39 -7.26
CA THR A 395 -27.13 32.32 -8.30
C THR A 395 -27.27 33.60 -9.11
N LEU A 396 -26.62 34.68 -8.68
CA LEU A 396 -26.64 36.01 -9.30
C LEU A 396 -25.19 36.45 -9.53
N ILE A 397 -24.88 36.87 -10.75
CA ILE A 397 -23.58 37.42 -11.13
C ILE A 397 -23.78 38.61 -12.07
N CYS A 398 -22.78 39.49 -12.15
CA CYS A 398 -22.63 40.44 -13.24
C CYS A 398 -21.48 40.03 -14.18
N ALA A 399 -21.80 39.31 -15.25
CA ALA A 399 -20.81 38.81 -16.21
C ALA A 399 -20.05 39.94 -16.92
N GLU A 400 -20.69 41.10 -17.11
CA GLU A 400 -20.07 42.28 -17.73
C GLU A 400 -18.97 42.91 -16.86
N ASP A 401 -19.05 42.75 -15.55
CA ASP A 401 -18.01 43.16 -14.59
C ASP A 401 -16.93 42.07 -14.41
N GLY A 402 -17.03 40.97 -15.16
CA GLY A 402 -16.11 39.83 -15.08
C GLY A 402 -16.40 38.89 -13.91
N GLU A 403 -17.58 38.98 -13.29
CA GLU A 403 -17.99 38.07 -12.24
C GLU A 403 -18.32 36.67 -12.78
N PHE A 404 -18.21 35.68 -11.90
CA PHE A 404 -18.47 34.28 -12.20
C PHE A 404 -18.99 33.57 -10.95
N SER A 405 -19.73 32.49 -11.16
CA SER A 405 -20.15 31.59 -10.09
C SER A 405 -19.25 30.36 -10.06
N LEU A 406 -18.74 30.01 -8.88
CA LEU A 406 -18.03 28.75 -8.65
C LEU A 406 -19.03 27.69 -8.19
N LEU A 407 -19.41 26.80 -9.10
CA LEU A 407 -20.30 25.70 -8.78
C LEU A 407 -19.49 24.59 -8.10
N SER A 408 -19.91 24.20 -6.90
CA SER A 408 -19.25 23.17 -6.09
C SER A 408 -20.22 22.05 -5.73
N VAL A 409 -19.77 20.80 -5.92
CA VAL A 409 -20.51 19.61 -5.54
C VAL A 409 -19.90 19.00 -4.28
N ASP A 410 -20.70 18.94 -3.22
CA ASP A 410 -20.40 18.15 -2.03
C ASP A 410 -21.25 16.87 -2.06
N PHE A 411 -20.72 15.75 -1.57
CA PHE A 411 -21.40 14.47 -1.62
C PHE A 411 -21.00 13.52 -0.49
N THR A 412 -21.86 12.55 -0.22
CA THR A 412 -21.64 11.44 0.71
C THR A 412 -22.05 10.12 0.08
N GLY A 413 -21.45 9.01 0.52
CA GLY A 413 -21.67 7.68 -0.07
C GLY A 413 -20.86 7.44 -1.34
N GLY A 414 -21.13 6.31 -1.99
CA GLY A 414 -20.44 5.85 -3.21
C GLY A 414 -18.98 5.42 -3.01
N TYR A 415 -18.41 4.79 -4.05
CA TYR A 415 -17.07 4.18 -4.03
C TYR A 415 -16.17 4.74 -5.14
N GLY A 416 -15.12 5.46 -4.73
CA GLY A 416 -14.21 6.10 -5.67
C GLY A 416 -13.40 5.12 -6.54
N PRO A 417 -12.89 5.56 -7.71
CA PRO A 417 -12.96 6.93 -8.27
C PRO A 417 -14.39 7.36 -8.67
N PHE A 418 -14.61 8.68 -8.71
CA PHE A 418 -15.89 9.31 -9.05
C PHE A 418 -15.77 10.11 -10.34
N ASP A 419 -16.79 10.03 -11.21
CA ASP A 419 -16.90 10.83 -12.43
C ASP A 419 -18.05 11.84 -12.29
N PHE A 420 -17.73 13.13 -12.42
CA PHE A 420 -18.72 14.20 -12.35
C PHE A 420 -19.24 14.46 -13.76
N ILE A 421 -20.54 14.34 -13.96
CA ILE A 421 -21.17 14.48 -15.28
C ILE A 421 -21.90 15.82 -15.29
N TRP A 422 -21.21 16.86 -15.76
CA TRP A 422 -21.80 18.16 -15.98
C TRP A 422 -22.44 18.27 -17.35
N ASP A 423 -23.57 18.98 -17.43
CA ASP A 423 -24.06 19.49 -18.70
C ASP A 423 -23.22 20.68 -19.21
N ASN A 424 -23.64 21.28 -20.32
CA ASN A 424 -23.00 22.47 -20.90
C ASN A 424 -21.50 22.32 -21.24
N GLY A 425 -20.97 21.08 -21.27
CA GLY A 425 -19.58 20.80 -21.63
C GLY A 425 -18.56 21.26 -20.59
N LEU A 426 -18.92 21.34 -19.31
CA LEU A 426 -18.06 21.85 -18.24
C LEU A 426 -16.97 20.87 -17.77
N GLY A 427 -16.94 19.66 -18.33
CA GLY A 427 -15.97 18.61 -17.99
C GLY A 427 -16.44 17.77 -16.79
N ASN A 428 -15.47 17.21 -16.05
CA ASN A 428 -15.73 16.24 -14.98
C ASN A 428 -15.05 16.56 -13.64
N SER A 429 -14.86 17.86 -13.37
CA SER A 429 -14.30 18.31 -12.10
C SER A 429 -15.39 18.47 -11.03
N GLN A 430 -15.05 18.23 -9.77
CA GLN A 430 -15.95 18.45 -8.63
C GLN A 430 -16.38 19.93 -8.50
N GLN A 431 -15.54 20.84 -9.00
CA GLN A 431 -15.82 22.28 -9.05
C GLN A 431 -15.67 22.78 -10.48
N VAL A 432 -16.58 23.65 -10.91
CA VAL A 432 -16.57 24.28 -12.24
C VAL A 432 -16.91 25.76 -12.12
N THR A 433 -16.32 26.59 -12.97
CA THR A 433 -16.58 28.03 -13.00
C THR A 433 -17.47 28.38 -14.20
N VAL A 434 -18.52 29.15 -13.95
CA VAL A 434 -19.48 29.55 -14.98
C VAL A 434 -19.72 31.06 -14.95
N SER A 435 -19.91 31.67 -16.12
CA SER A 435 -20.28 33.08 -16.27
C SER A 435 -21.19 33.23 -17.48
N PRO A 436 -22.46 32.78 -17.40
CA PRO A 436 -23.38 32.89 -18.51
C PRO A 436 -23.84 34.33 -18.73
N SER A 437 -24.05 34.73 -19.98
CA SER A 437 -24.56 36.07 -20.33
C SER A 437 -26.10 36.17 -20.28
N VAL A 438 -26.78 35.04 -20.17
CA VAL A 438 -28.26 34.91 -20.07
C VAL A 438 -28.60 33.87 -18.99
N PRO A 439 -29.80 33.91 -18.39
CA PRO A 439 -30.21 32.91 -17.40
C PRO A 439 -30.00 31.49 -17.92
N THR A 440 -29.12 30.73 -17.24
CA THR A 440 -28.69 29.40 -17.68
C THR A 440 -28.83 28.40 -16.54
N ILE A 441 -29.42 27.25 -16.83
CA ILE A 441 -29.53 26.13 -15.91
C ILE A 441 -28.32 25.22 -16.13
N TYR A 442 -27.64 24.87 -15.04
CA TYR A 442 -26.56 23.88 -15.02
C TYR A 442 -27.02 22.67 -14.22
N THR A 443 -26.68 21.48 -14.71
CA THR A 443 -27.01 20.20 -14.08
C THR A 443 -25.78 19.34 -13.87
N VAL A 444 -25.81 18.54 -12.80
CA VAL A 444 -24.74 17.60 -12.47
C VAL A 444 -25.28 16.32 -11.83
N SER A 445 -24.66 15.21 -12.17
CA SER A 445 -24.73 13.94 -11.45
C SER A 445 -23.31 13.39 -11.23
N ILE A 446 -23.19 12.44 -10.30
CA ILE A 446 -21.95 11.70 -10.05
C ILE A 446 -22.19 10.24 -10.35
N GLU A 447 -21.25 9.60 -11.05
CA GLU A 447 -21.16 8.15 -11.18
C GLU A 447 -19.93 7.66 -10.41
N ASP A 448 -20.07 6.58 -9.63
CA ASP A 448 -18.94 5.98 -8.91
C ASP A 448 -18.34 4.78 -9.68
N SER A 449 -17.26 4.20 -9.15
CA SER A 449 -16.58 3.06 -9.79
C SER A 449 -17.40 1.76 -9.82
N CYS A 450 -18.50 1.72 -9.06
CA CYS A 450 -19.45 0.63 -9.01
C CYS A 450 -20.63 0.81 -9.97
N GLY A 451 -20.66 1.91 -10.74
CA GLY A 451 -21.77 2.27 -11.61
C GLY A 451 -22.99 2.80 -10.86
N ASN A 452 -22.84 3.20 -9.60
CA ASN A 452 -23.91 3.88 -8.87
C ASN A 452 -24.00 5.33 -9.34
N GLU A 453 -25.18 5.73 -9.76
CA GLU A 453 -25.46 7.11 -10.18
C GLU A 453 -26.19 7.88 -9.07
N SER A 454 -25.75 9.11 -8.81
CA SER A 454 -26.47 10.04 -7.94
C SER A 454 -27.71 10.59 -8.65
N ALA A 455 -28.67 11.10 -7.88
CA ALA A 455 -29.73 11.93 -8.46
C ALA A 455 -29.14 13.20 -9.11
N VAL A 456 -29.71 13.62 -10.24
CA VAL A 456 -29.32 14.87 -10.92
C VAL A 456 -29.73 16.07 -10.05
N LYS A 457 -28.80 17.01 -9.84
CA LYS A 457 -29.07 18.33 -9.26
C LYS A 457 -28.95 19.41 -10.31
N SER A 458 -29.64 20.52 -10.07
CA SER A 458 -29.67 21.67 -10.98
C SER A 458 -29.57 22.98 -10.23
N ILE A 459 -28.89 23.96 -10.81
CA ILE A 459 -28.83 25.34 -10.31
C ILE A 459 -29.00 26.30 -11.49
N THR A 460 -29.78 27.37 -11.30
CA THR A 460 -29.96 28.42 -12.32
C THR A 460 -29.12 29.63 -11.94
N ILE A 461 -28.30 30.10 -12.88
CA ILE A 461 -27.46 31.29 -12.73
C ILE A 461 -28.04 32.40 -13.59
N TYR A 462 -28.33 33.54 -12.96
CA TYR A 462 -28.85 34.74 -13.59
C TYR A 462 -27.73 35.77 -13.78
N ASN A 463 -27.68 36.39 -14.96
CA ASN A 463 -26.79 37.51 -15.25
C ASN A 463 -27.54 38.81 -14.99
N GLU A 464 -27.31 39.41 -13.83
CA GLU A 464 -27.95 40.63 -13.38
C GLU A 464 -26.88 41.61 -12.91
N CYS A 465 -26.76 42.72 -13.64
CA CYS A 465 -25.80 43.78 -13.33
C CYS A 465 -26.54 44.99 -12.76
N ASP A 466 -25.99 45.58 -11.70
CA ASP A 466 -26.52 46.82 -11.15
C ASP A 466 -26.50 47.93 -12.21
N ILE A 467 -27.58 48.72 -12.23
CA ILE A 467 -27.63 49.92 -13.08
C ILE A 467 -26.80 51.00 -12.42
N LEU A 468 -25.79 51.49 -13.16
CA LEU A 468 -24.98 52.61 -12.68
C LEU A 468 -25.72 53.93 -12.89
N THR A 469 -25.87 54.70 -11.81
CA THR A 469 -26.51 56.01 -11.88
C THR A 469 -25.55 57.08 -12.37
N THR A 470 -26.07 57.98 -13.21
CA THR A 470 -25.36 59.18 -13.66
C THR A 470 -26.06 60.43 -13.14
N ASN A 471 -25.29 61.51 -12.92
CA ASN A 471 -25.81 62.75 -12.36
C ASN A 471 -25.42 64.00 -13.16
N VAL A 472 -24.77 63.86 -14.33
CA VAL A 472 -24.34 64.99 -15.17
C VAL A 472 -24.56 64.68 -16.65
N VAL A 473 -25.13 65.64 -17.38
CA VAL A 473 -25.30 65.61 -18.85
C VAL A 473 -24.86 66.96 -19.42
N THR A 474 -24.07 66.92 -20.50
CA THR A 474 -23.53 68.08 -21.24
C THR A 474 -23.97 68.01 -22.69
N PRO A 475 -25.19 68.44 -23.05
CA PRO A 475 -25.75 68.25 -24.39
C PRO A 475 -25.18 69.27 -25.40
N ASN A 476 -23.88 69.22 -25.68
CA ASN A 476 -23.15 70.18 -26.54
C ASN A 476 -22.77 69.59 -27.92
N GLY A 477 -23.05 68.31 -28.16
CA GLY A 477 -22.79 67.61 -29.41
C GLY A 477 -21.33 67.22 -29.64
N ASP A 478 -20.50 67.19 -28.59
CA ASP A 478 -19.09 66.78 -28.70
C ASP A 478 -18.87 65.25 -28.63
N GLY A 479 -19.96 64.50 -28.46
CA GLY A 479 -19.99 63.04 -28.34
C GLY A 479 -19.76 62.54 -26.92
N ARG A 480 -19.64 63.41 -25.91
CA ARG A 480 -19.37 63.05 -24.51
C ARG A 480 -20.48 63.57 -23.61
N ASN A 481 -21.10 62.66 -22.86
CA ASN A 481 -22.19 62.96 -21.92
C ASN A 481 -23.34 63.76 -22.56
N ASP A 482 -23.56 63.65 -23.86
CA ASP A 482 -24.64 64.34 -24.57
C ASP A 482 -26.03 63.80 -24.22
N PHE A 483 -26.07 62.54 -23.77
CA PHE A 483 -27.28 61.80 -23.42
C PHE A 483 -27.24 61.39 -21.95
N LEU A 484 -28.42 61.27 -21.34
CA LEU A 484 -28.55 60.68 -20.01
C LEU A 484 -28.42 59.16 -20.11
N VAL A 485 -27.21 58.64 -19.95
CA VAL A 485 -26.93 57.20 -20.08
C VAL A 485 -26.81 56.54 -18.71
N PHE A 486 -27.57 55.47 -18.50
CA PHE A 486 -27.44 54.56 -17.38
C PHE A 486 -26.79 53.25 -17.86
N PRO A 487 -25.51 52.99 -17.55
CA PRO A 487 -24.87 51.72 -17.89
C PRO A 487 -25.65 50.50 -17.36
N ASN A 488 -25.63 49.40 -18.11
CA ASN A 488 -26.36 48.15 -17.87
C ASN A 488 -27.90 48.23 -18.02
N LEU A 489 -28.47 49.41 -18.33
CA LEU A 489 -29.92 49.55 -18.52
C LEU A 489 -30.44 48.70 -19.70
N GLU A 490 -29.62 48.49 -20.72
CA GLU A 490 -29.94 47.66 -21.89
C GLU A 490 -30.27 46.19 -21.54
N MET A 491 -29.83 45.70 -20.38
CA MET A 491 -30.19 44.38 -19.86
C MET A 491 -31.64 44.34 -19.34
N TYR A 492 -32.26 45.50 -19.12
CA TYR A 492 -33.59 45.68 -18.55
C TYR A 492 -34.51 46.46 -19.52
N PRO A 493 -34.89 45.86 -20.66
CA PRO A 493 -35.74 46.52 -21.65
C PRO A 493 -37.14 46.81 -21.10
N ASN A 494 -37.69 47.98 -21.44
CA ASN A 494 -38.94 48.53 -20.90
C ASN A 494 -38.83 49.16 -19.51
N SER A 495 -37.62 49.51 -19.08
CA SER A 495 -37.41 50.39 -17.94
C SER A 495 -37.96 51.79 -18.23
N GLU A 496 -38.61 52.41 -17.23
CA GLU A 496 -39.25 53.72 -17.34
C GLU A 496 -38.34 54.81 -16.77
N LEU A 497 -38.20 55.93 -17.48
CA LEU A 497 -37.53 57.13 -16.99
C LEU A 497 -38.51 58.31 -16.92
N VAL A 498 -38.58 58.94 -15.76
CA VAL A 498 -39.28 60.22 -15.56
C VAL A 498 -38.32 61.26 -15.01
N VAL A 499 -38.28 62.44 -15.62
CA VAL A 499 -37.42 63.57 -15.20
C VAL A 499 -38.28 64.76 -14.83
N TYR A 500 -37.97 65.36 -13.68
CA TYR A 500 -38.66 66.49 -13.09
C TYR A 500 -37.72 67.70 -12.97
N ASN A 501 -38.27 68.90 -13.12
CA ASN A 501 -37.57 70.13 -12.75
C ASN A 501 -37.60 70.35 -11.20
N ARG A 502 -36.87 71.35 -10.68
CA ARG A 502 -36.82 71.64 -9.23
C ARG A 502 -38.16 72.06 -8.58
N TRP A 503 -39.25 72.18 -9.34
CA TRP A 503 -40.60 72.48 -8.84
C TRP A 503 -41.52 71.25 -8.89
N GLY A 504 -41.00 70.09 -9.30
CA GLY A 504 -41.76 68.84 -9.41
C GLY A 504 -42.58 68.69 -10.69
N ALA A 505 -42.39 69.56 -11.70
CA ALA A 505 -43.04 69.38 -13.00
C ALA A 505 -42.23 68.42 -13.89
N ILE A 506 -42.91 67.47 -14.53
CA ILE A 506 -42.32 66.53 -15.50
C ILE A 506 -41.82 67.31 -16.72
N VAL A 507 -40.56 67.08 -17.09
CA VAL A 507 -39.92 67.66 -18.28
C VAL A 507 -39.55 66.61 -19.32
N TYR A 508 -39.46 65.34 -18.93
CA TYR A 508 -39.28 64.21 -19.81
C TYR A 508 -39.89 62.95 -19.17
N GLU A 509 -40.49 62.10 -20.00
CA GLU A 509 -41.08 60.83 -19.58
C GLU A 509 -40.97 59.84 -20.74
N ASN A 510 -40.49 58.64 -20.46
CA ASN A 510 -40.43 57.55 -21.42
C ASN A 510 -40.61 56.21 -20.70
N SER A 511 -41.61 55.43 -21.10
CA SER A 511 -41.93 54.12 -20.51
C SER A 511 -41.08 52.96 -21.05
N SER A 512 -40.17 53.22 -21.99
CA SER A 512 -39.19 52.26 -22.49
C SER A 512 -37.91 53.02 -22.85
N TYR A 513 -37.24 53.53 -21.81
CA TYR A 513 -36.08 54.39 -21.98
C TYR A 513 -34.87 53.60 -22.47
N ALA A 514 -34.22 54.10 -23.54
CA ALA A 514 -33.17 53.39 -24.27
C ALA A 514 -31.82 54.13 -24.26
N ASN A 515 -31.53 54.91 -23.20
CA ASN A 515 -30.30 55.71 -23.08
C ASN A 515 -30.10 56.73 -24.22
N ASP A 516 -31.19 57.28 -24.76
CA ASP A 516 -31.21 58.07 -26.00
C ASP A 516 -31.72 59.52 -25.82
N TRP A 517 -32.00 59.96 -24.59
CA TRP A 517 -32.49 61.32 -24.34
C TRP A 517 -31.35 62.32 -24.13
N SER A 518 -31.34 63.34 -24.98
CA SER A 518 -30.49 64.53 -24.83
C SER A 518 -31.34 65.75 -24.46
N PRO A 519 -31.07 66.42 -23.33
CA PRO A 519 -31.88 67.53 -22.85
C PRO A 519 -31.49 68.89 -23.45
N VAL A 520 -31.17 68.95 -24.76
CA VAL A 520 -30.71 70.17 -25.47
C VAL A 520 -31.68 71.35 -25.29
N GLU A 521 -32.98 71.06 -25.18
CA GLU A 521 -34.04 72.07 -25.07
C GLU A 521 -34.29 72.59 -23.64
N LEU A 522 -33.60 72.02 -22.63
CA LEU A 522 -33.76 72.41 -21.23
C LEU A 522 -32.69 73.43 -20.82
N SER A 523 -33.03 74.32 -19.87
CA SER A 523 -32.05 75.24 -19.30
C SER A 523 -31.04 74.53 -18.39
N GLU A 524 -29.85 75.11 -18.27
CA GLU A 524 -28.87 74.68 -17.26
C GLU A 524 -29.47 74.69 -15.86
N GLY A 525 -29.17 73.67 -15.08
CA GLY A 525 -29.66 73.57 -13.70
C GLY A 525 -29.76 72.14 -13.18
N THR A 526 -30.35 72.02 -11.99
CA THR A 526 -30.59 70.73 -11.33
C THR A 526 -32.02 70.26 -11.56
N TYR A 527 -32.10 69.00 -11.97
CA TYR A 527 -33.28 68.20 -12.23
C TYR A 527 -33.23 66.96 -11.36
N TYR A 528 -34.34 66.23 -11.29
CA TYR A 528 -34.45 64.98 -10.55
C TYR A 528 -35.01 63.91 -11.47
N TYR A 529 -34.48 62.70 -11.42
CA TYR A 529 -35.03 61.58 -12.17
C TYR A 529 -35.49 60.47 -11.24
N ILE A 530 -36.49 59.74 -11.73
CA ILE A 530 -36.90 58.43 -11.23
C ILE A 530 -36.74 57.47 -12.41
N LEU A 531 -35.85 56.49 -12.25
CA LEU A 531 -35.67 55.40 -13.19
C LEU A 531 -36.25 54.13 -12.54
N ARG A 532 -37.26 53.54 -13.16
CA ARG A 532 -37.86 52.28 -12.70
C ARG A 532 -37.35 51.15 -13.59
N ARG A 533 -36.59 50.22 -13.01
CA ARG A 533 -36.07 49.05 -13.70
C ARG A 533 -37.19 48.06 -13.97
N SER A 534 -37.15 47.40 -15.13
CA SER A 534 -38.09 46.36 -15.51
C SER A 534 -37.54 44.97 -15.13
N ASP A 535 -38.04 44.38 -14.05
CA ASP A 535 -37.40 43.18 -13.46
C ASP A 535 -38.12 41.86 -13.81
N GLY A 536 -38.95 41.84 -14.85
CA GLY A 536 -39.85 40.71 -15.06
C GLY A 536 -40.78 40.50 -13.85
N ILE A 537 -41.48 39.36 -13.80
CA ILE A 537 -42.57 39.14 -12.84
C ILE A 537 -42.06 38.72 -11.42
N GLU A 538 -40.77 38.42 -11.26
CA GLU A 538 -40.26 37.73 -10.06
C GLU A 538 -39.53 38.62 -9.02
N HIS A 539 -39.21 39.87 -9.34
CA HIS A 539 -38.62 40.82 -8.38
C HIS A 539 -39.45 42.10 -8.24
N PRO A 540 -39.55 42.69 -7.03
CA PRO A 540 -40.20 43.99 -6.86
C PRO A 540 -39.42 45.05 -7.65
N ALA A 541 -40.13 45.85 -8.46
CA ALA A 541 -39.54 46.88 -9.30
C ALA A 541 -38.56 47.76 -8.50
N GLU A 542 -37.28 47.74 -8.89
CA GLU A 542 -36.26 48.58 -8.27
C GLU A 542 -36.33 50.01 -8.86
N GLU A 543 -36.41 51.01 -7.98
CA GLU A 543 -36.44 52.42 -8.38
C GLU A 543 -35.12 53.11 -8.01
N TYR A 544 -34.48 53.72 -9.00
CA TYR A 544 -33.32 54.56 -8.82
C TYR A 544 -33.75 56.03 -8.82
N HIS A 545 -33.42 56.74 -7.74
CA HIS A 545 -33.74 58.14 -7.55
C HIS A 545 -32.45 58.93 -7.53
N GLY A 546 -32.34 59.97 -8.37
CA GLY A 546 -31.12 60.75 -8.45
C GLY A 546 -31.34 62.19 -8.88
N SER A 547 -30.34 63.03 -8.59
CA SER A 547 -30.27 64.38 -9.14
C SER A 547 -29.50 64.36 -10.46
N LEU A 548 -30.02 65.08 -11.45
CA LEU A 548 -29.38 65.31 -12.74
C LEU A 548 -28.97 66.78 -12.85
N THR A 549 -27.69 67.03 -13.12
CA THR A 549 -27.17 68.37 -13.42
C THR A 549 -26.98 68.52 -14.93
N ILE A 550 -27.67 69.49 -15.53
CA ILE A 550 -27.50 69.84 -16.94
C ILE A 550 -26.55 71.03 -17.04
N LEU A 551 -25.47 70.86 -17.80
CA LEU A 551 -24.45 71.87 -18.06
C LEU A 551 -24.32 72.11 -19.57
N ILE A 552 -24.63 73.31 -20.03
CA ILE A 552 -24.59 73.72 -21.44
C ILE A 552 -23.41 74.67 -21.58
N ASN A 553 -22.21 74.11 -21.60
CA ASN A 553 -21.03 74.86 -22.00
C ASN A 553 -21.11 75.11 -23.52
N ASN A 554 -21.17 76.37 -23.93
CA ASN A 554 -21.04 76.79 -25.34
C ASN A 554 -19.69 76.40 -25.96
#